data_AF-A0A8C5D6L2-F1
#
_entry.id   AF-A0A8C5D6L2-F1
#
_cell.length_a   1.000
_cell.length_b   1.000
_cell.length_c   1.000
_cell.angle_alpha   90.00
_cell.angle_beta   90.00
_cell.angle_gamma   90.00
#
_symmetry.space_group_name_H-M   'P 1'
#
loop_
_entity.id
_entity.type
_entity.pdbx_description
1 polymer ?
#
loop_
_entity_poly.entity_id
_entity_poly.type
_entity_poly.pdbx_seq_one_letter_code
_entity_poly.pdbx_strand_id
1 'polypeptide(L)'
;MKDLLVDLIDASASKNPKLMLRRTESVVEKMLTNWMSICMYSYLKETVGEPFFLLLCAIKQQINKGSIDAITGKARYTLNEEWLLRENIEAKPQNINVSFQGCGMDSLPVKVMNTDTICQVKEKIIEAFYKNLPFSQWPRAEDVDLEWFDSGSNSKLLQDLDNSSLMEDGRKKLNTVFHYKVCARVFVRTRVCVRVLPHDEPIESKRSHRHSHRKKVLPEIYLTRLLSTKGTLQKFLDDLFQAILCIPADRPPLAIKYFFDFLEEQADKRGITDPDTLHIWKTNSLPLRFWVNILKNPQFVFDIDKTDHMDACLSVIAQAFIDACSISDLQLGKDSPTNKLLYAKEIPEYKKRVQCYYQQIQDMAPLSEQEMNAHLAEESRKHRNEFNTNLALTEIYKYAKRYRNQVRDMQFFLSVKKLENSQ
;
A
#
# COMPACT_ATOMS: atom_id res chain seq x y z
N MET A 1 -12.05 -24.51 6.56
CA MET A 1 -11.54 -23.28 7.21
C MET A 1 -12.24 -23.05 8.54
N LYS A 2 -13.59 -23.01 8.57
CA LYS A 2 -14.36 -22.86 9.82
C LYS A 2 -13.87 -23.80 10.92
N ASP A 3 -13.77 -25.10 10.64
CA ASP A 3 -13.31 -26.09 11.63
C ASP A 3 -11.92 -25.76 12.20
N LEU A 4 -10.95 -25.42 11.34
CA LEU A 4 -9.61 -25.02 11.78
C LEU A 4 -9.62 -23.70 12.58
N LEU A 5 -10.57 -22.80 12.31
CA LEU A 5 -10.74 -21.58 13.10
C LEU A 5 -11.37 -21.89 14.46
N VAL A 6 -12.32 -22.82 14.53
CA VAL A 6 -12.87 -23.32 15.80
C VAL A 6 -11.74 -23.87 16.67
N ASP A 7 -10.88 -24.73 16.12
CA ASP A 7 -9.71 -25.27 16.83
C ASP A 7 -8.77 -24.15 17.31
N LEU A 8 -8.53 -23.13 16.49
CA LEU A 8 -7.70 -21.98 16.86
C LEU A 8 -8.35 -21.14 17.97
N ILE A 9 -9.67 -20.96 17.92
CA ILE A 9 -10.42 -20.22 18.93
C ILE A 9 -10.37 -20.99 20.25
N ASP A 10 -10.56 -22.31 20.27
CA ASP A 10 -10.44 -23.12 21.49
C ASP A 10 -9.05 -23.02 22.11
N ALA A 11 -8.01 -23.12 21.27
CA ALA A 11 -6.62 -22.95 21.72
C ALA A 11 -6.32 -21.54 22.25
N SER A 12 -7.01 -20.51 21.76
CA SER A 12 -6.80 -19.11 22.15
C SER A 12 -7.65 -18.70 23.35
N ALA A 13 -8.88 -19.18 23.43
CA ALA A 13 -9.85 -18.88 24.48
C ALA A 13 -9.40 -19.38 25.84
N SER A 14 -8.69 -20.52 25.87
CA SER A 14 -8.04 -21.05 27.09
C SER A 14 -6.91 -20.17 27.64
N LYS A 15 -6.44 -19.18 26.87
CA LYS A 15 -5.38 -18.24 27.27
C LYS A 15 -5.96 -16.84 27.47
N ASN A 16 -5.91 -16.04 26.41
CA ASN A 16 -6.42 -14.68 26.38
C ASN A 16 -7.15 -14.50 25.05
N PRO A 17 -8.50 -14.50 25.05
CA PRO A 17 -9.30 -14.31 23.86
C PRO A 17 -8.91 -13.06 23.05
N LYS A 18 -8.45 -11.98 23.68
CA LYS A 18 -8.05 -10.72 23.00
C LYS A 18 -6.78 -10.86 22.15
N LEU A 19 -6.04 -11.97 22.25
CA LEU A 19 -4.85 -12.23 21.43
C LEU A 19 -5.15 -13.03 20.16
N MET A 20 -6.38 -13.54 20.03
CA MET A 20 -6.82 -14.31 18.86
C MET A 20 -6.67 -13.49 17.58
N LEU A 21 -6.11 -14.12 16.55
CA LEU A 21 -5.82 -13.53 15.24
C LEU A 21 -4.91 -12.28 15.30
N ARG A 22 -4.13 -12.05 16.35
CA ARG A 22 -3.24 -10.87 16.43
C ARG A 22 -2.02 -10.96 15.51
N ARG A 23 -1.56 -12.18 15.18
CA ARG A 23 -0.37 -12.46 14.35
C ARG A 23 -0.71 -13.52 13.31
N THR A 24 0.22 -13.89 12.44
CA THR A 24 0.01 -15.01 11.50
C THR A 24 1.02 -16.09 11.82
N GLU A 25 0.63 -16.99 12.71
CA GLU A 25 1.47 -18.07 13.24
C GLU A 25 0.91 -19.46 12.90
N SER A 26 -0.30 -19.52 12.30
CA SER A 26 -0.97 -20.74 11.86
C SER A 26 -1.37 -20.70 10.38
N VAL A 27 -1.60 -21.87 9.80
CA VAL A 27 -2.08 -22.01 8.41
C VAL A 27 -3.45 -21.36 8.25
N VAL A 28 -4.35 -21.55 9.21
CA VAL A 28 -5.73 -21.04 9.13
C VAL A 28 -5.79 -19.51 9.14
N GLU A 29 -4.88 -18.83 9.83
CA GLU A 29 -4.75 -17.38 9.80
C GLU A 29 -4.38 -16.86 8.41
N LYS A 30 -3.46 -17.55 7.72
CA LYS A 30 -3.11 -17.19 6.34
C LYS A 30 -4.23 -17.55 5.37
N MET A 31 -4.91 -18.67 5.58
CA MET A 31 -6.09 -19.03 4.81
C MET A 31 -7.18 -17.97 4.95
N LEU A 32 -7.43 -17.45 6.15
CA LEU A 32 -8.40 -16.39 6.41
C LEU A 32 -8.06 -15.12 5.62
N THR A 33 -6.79 -14.67 5.63
CA THR A 33 -6.36 -13.53 4.81
C THR A 33 -6.61 -13.77 3.31
N ASN A 34 -6.32 -14.96 2.81
CA ASN A 34 -6.55 -15.31 1.41
C ASN A 34 -8.06 -15.34 1.08
N TRP A 35 -8.89 -15.90 1.96
CA TRP A 35 -10.34 -15.95 1.78
C TRP A 35 -10.98 -14.56 1.82
N MET A 36 -10.55 -13.70 2.75
CA MET A 36 -10.94 -12.29 2.75
C MET A 36 -10.56 -11.62 1.43
N SER A 37 -9.36 -11.91 0.89
CA SER A 37 -8.93 -11.33 -0.39
C SER A 37 -9.80 -11.78 -1.56
N ILE A 38 -10.19 -13.06 -1.61
CA ILE A 38 -11.09 -13.59 -2.64
C ILE A 38 -12.46 -12.92 -2.55
N CYS A 39 -13.08 -12.93 -1.37
CA CYS A 39 -14.44 -12.42 -1.19
C CYS A 39 -14.54 -10.89 -1.31
N MET A 40 -13.47 -10.17 -0.96
CA MET A 40 -13.46 -8.71 -0.99
C MET A 40 -12.93 -8.12 -2.30
N TYR A 41 -12.42 -8.94 -3.24
CA TYR A 41 -11.82 -8.43 -4.47
C TYR A 41 -12.80 -7.60 -5.31
N SER A 42 -14.04 -8.08 -5.51
CA SER A 42 -15.06 -7.34 -6.25
C SER A 42 -15.39 -6.01 -5.58
N TYR A 43 -15.58 -6.01 -4.25
CA TYR A 43 -15.82 -4.78 -3.48
C TYR A 43 -14.64 -3.79 -3.57
N LEU A 44 -13.41 -4.31 -3.48
CA LEU A 44 -12.20 -3.52 -3.66
C LEU A 44 -12.17 -2.91 -5.05
N LYS A 45 -12.44 -3.67 -6.10
CA LYS A 45 -12.40 -3.20 -7.49
C LYS A 45 -13.48 -2.16 -7.79
N GLU A 46 -14.70 -2.36 -7.28
CA GLU A 46 -15.87 -1.58 -7.68
C GLU A 46 -16.13 -0.37 -6.78
N THR A 47 -15.72 -0.41 -5.52
CA THR A 47 -16.06 0.63 -4.53
C THR A 47 -14.83 1.34 -3.98
N VAL A 48 -13.79 0.59 -3.61
CA VAL A 48 -12.62 1.15 -2.88
C VAL A 48 -11.48 1.53 -3.82
N GLY A 49 -11.42 0.91 -5.00
CA GLY A 49 -10.30 1.02 -5.93
C GLY A 49 -10.10 2.44 -6.43
N GLU A 50 -11.18 3.11 -6.86
CA GLU A 50 -11.11 4.50 -7.32
C GLU A 50 -10.62 5.47 -6.23
N PRO A 51 -11.25 5.58 -5.04
CA PRO A 51 -10.77 6.51 -4.01
C PRO A 51 -9.36 6.16 -3.53
N PHE A 52 -8.98 4.88 -3.53
CA PHE A 52 -7.62 4.48 -3.19
C PHE A 52 -6.61 4.94 -4.26
N PHE A 53 -6.92 4.73 -5.55
CA PHE A 53 -6.09 5.19 -6.65
C PHE A 53 -5.95 6.72 -6.65
N LEU A 54 -7.05 7.45 -6.43
CA LEU A 54 -7.03 8.91 -6.34
C LEU A 54 -6.15 9.40 -5.17
N LEU A 55 -6.17 8.72 -4.02
CA LEU A 55 -5.27 9.02 -2.92
C LEU A 55 -3.80 8.81 -3.31
N LEU A 56 -3.47 7.72 -4.00
CA LEU A 56 -2.10 7.44 -4.48
C LEU A 56 -1.62 8.53 -5.45
N CYS A 57 -2.47 8.92 -6.41
CA CYS A 57 -2.20 10.03 -7.32
C CYS A 57 -2.00 11.34 -6.55
N ALA A 58 -2.86 11.64 -5.57
CA ALA A 58 -2.77 12.85 -4.77
C ALA A 58 -1.47 12.88 -3.95
N ILE A 59 -1.06 11.76 -3.35
CA ILE A 59 0.23 11.64 -2.64
C ILE A 59 1.38 11.93 -3.60
N LYS A 60 1.44 11.25 -4.75
CA LYS A 60 2.52 11.41 -5.73
C LYS A 60 2.60 12.86 -6.24
N GLN A 61 1.46 13.44 -6.63
CA GLN A 61 1.38 14.83 -7.06
C GLN A 61 1.82 15.80 -5.95
N GLN A 62 1.42 15.56 -4.71
CA GLN A 62 1.76 16.43 -3.59
C GLN A 62 3.25 16.39 -3.26
N ILE A 63 3.88 15.20 -3.28
CA ILE A 63 5.33 15.05 -3.12
C ILE A 63 6.07 15.80 -4.25
N ASN A 64 5.63 15.63 -5.50
CA ASN A 64 6.24 16.22 -6.69
C ASN A 64 6.11 17.76 -6.82
N LYS A 65 5.31 18.41 -5.98
CA LYS A 65 5.20 19.88 -5.93
C LYS A 65 6.41 20.58 -5.31
N GLY A 66 7.29 19.85 -4.65
CA GLY A 66 8.49 20.38 -4.00
C GLY A 66 9.75 19.66 -4.44
N SER A 67 10.91 20.14 -3.96
CA SER A 67 12.17 19.44 -4.17
C SER A 67 12.16 18.07 -3.51
N ILE A 68 12.76 17.10 -4.21
CA ILE A 68 13.00 15.74 -3.75
C ILE A 68 14.50 15.48 -3.94
N ASP A 69 15.20 15.11 -2.87
CA ASP A 69 16.60 14.71 -2.96
C ASP A 69 16.71 13.35 -3.65
N ALA A 70 17.41 13.29 -4.78
CA ALA A 70 17.49 12.09 -5.61
C ALA A 70 18.24 10.93 -4.95
N ILE A 71 19.09 11.20 -3.95
CA ILE A 71 19.92 10.18 -3.29
C ILE A 71 19.19 9.57 -2.09
N THR A 72 18.58 10.39 -1.25
CA THR A 72 17.91 9.96 -0.01
C THR A 72 16.41 9.77 -0.17
N GLY A 73 15.82 10.27 -1.25
CA GLY A 73 14.37 10.28 -1.49
C GLY A 73 13.60 11.26 -0.58
N LYS A 74 14.27 12.05 0.27
CA LYS A 74 13.61 13.00 1.16
C LYS A 74 13.00 14.15 0.36
N ALA A 75 11.76 14.52 0.65
CA ALA A 75 11.09 15.62 -0.03
C ALA A 75 10.61 16.72 0.89
N ARG A 76 10.37 17.89 0.29
CA ARG A 76 9.76 19.04 0.98
C ARG A 76 8.36 18.74 1.52
N TYR A 77 7.56 17.95 0.78
CA TYR A 77 6.19 17.59 1.13
C TYR A 77 6.11 16.08 1.37
N THR A 78 5.59 15.68 2.53
CA THR A 78 5.43 14.28 2.93
C THR A 78 4.50 14.20 4.14
N LEU A 79 4.01 12.99 4.44
CA LEU A 79 3.34 12.68 5.71
C LEU A 79 4.30 12.10 6.76
N ASN A 80 5.52 11.71 6.37
CA ASN A 80 6.45 11.00 7.23
C ASN A 80 7.65 11.89 7.61
N GLU A 81 7.89 12.09 8.91
CA GLU A 81 8.97 12.94 9.41
C GLU A 81 10.36 12.48 8.95
N GLU A 82 10.61 11.17 8.88
CA GLU A 82 11.92 10.62 8.53
C GLU A 82 12.29 10.92 7.07
N TRP A 83 11.26 11.09 6.23
CA TRP A 83 11.35 11.40 4.82
C TRP A 83 11.26 12.90 4.51
N LEU A 84 11.25 13.74 5.54
CA LEU A 84 11.18 15.18 5.37
C LEU A 84 12.55 15.76 5.02
N LEU A 85 12.61 16.50 3.92
CA LEU A 85 13.79 17.28 3.54
C LEU A 85 13.94 18.49 4.47
N ARG A 86 15.00 18.46 5.28
CA ARG A 86 15.29 19.50 6.29
C ARG A 86 16.12 20.65 5.74
N GLU A 87 16.61 20.55 4.52
CA GLU A 87 17.32 21.65 3.88
C GLU A 87 16.35 22.74 3.41
N ASN A 88 16.77 23.99 3.56
CA ASN A 88 16.00 25.14 3.07
C ASN A 88 16.41 25.46 1.63
N ILE A 89 15.86 24.70 0.69
CA ILE A 89 16.15 24.85 -0.74
C ILE A 89 15.13 25.79 -1.38
N GLU A 90 15.61 26.80 -2.12
CA GLU A 90 14.79 27.70 -2.93
C GLU A 90 14.31 26.97 -4.20
N ALA A 91 13.17 26.29 -4.06
CA ALA A 91 12.54 25.54 -5.14
C ALA A 91 11.60 26.45 -5.95
N LYS A 92 11.87 26.59 -7.25
CA LYS A 92 11.06 27.36 -8.20
C LYS A 92 10.46 26.41 -9.25
N PRO A 93 9.12 26.33 -9.35
CA PRO A 93 8.49 25.55 -10.39
C PRO A 93 8.64 26.25 -11.75
N GLN A 94 8.80 25.47 -12.81
CA GLN A 94 8.83 25.94 -14.18
C GLN A 94 8.16 24.92 -15.11
N ASN A 95 7.52 25.39 -16.17
CA ASN A 95 6.96 24.53 -17.19
C ASN A 95 7.96 24.44 -18.35
N ILE A 96 8.33 23.23 -18.74
CA ILE A 96 9.12 22.97 -19.94
C ILE A 96 8.20 22.42 -21.02
N ASN A 97 8.36 22.86 -22.27
CA ASN A 97 7.63 22.31 -23.41
C ASN A 97 8.38 21.10 -23.95
N VAL A 98 7.74 19.94 -23.93
CA VAL A 98 8.38 18.66 -24.22
C VAL A 98 7.77 17.99 -25.43
N SER A 99 8.59 17.62 -26.39
CA SER A 99 8.19 16.72 -27.48
C SER A 99 8.80 15.33 -27.27
N PHE A 100 8.04 14.29 -27.54
CA PHE A 100 8.43 12.90 -27.29
C PHE A 100 8.34 12.10 -28.59
N GLN A 101 9.47 11.57 -29.04
CA GLN A 101 9.53 10.82 -30.29
C GLN A 101 8.64 9.56 -30.23
N GLY A 102 7.70 9.45 -31.16
CA GLY A 102 6.81 8.28 -31.29
C GLY A 102 5.42 8.42 -30.65
N CYS A 103 5.12 9.50 -29.91
CA CYS A 103 3.82 9.69 -29.24
C CYS A 103 2.80 10.56 -30.01
N GLY A 104 3.11 11.02 -31.24
CA GLY A 104 2.17 11.75 -32.10
C GLY A 104 1.66 13.11 -31.58
N MET A 105 2.14 13.57 -30.41
CA MET A 105 1.83 14.88 -29.84
C MET A 105 2.96 15.87 -30.16
N ASP A 106 2.61 17.05 -30.70
CA ASP A 106 3.59 18.06 -31.12
C ASP A 106 4.44 18.61 -29.96
N SER A 107 3.84 18.85 -28.79
CA SER A 107 4.52 19.25 -27.55
C SER A 107 3.54 19.25 -26.36
N LEU A 108 3.98 18.80 -25.17
CA LEU A 108 3.22 18.85 -23.91
C LEU A 108 3.98 19.70 -22.86
N PRO A 109 3.32 20.64 -22.16
CA PRO A 109 3.95 21.34 -21.04
C PRO A 109 4.06 20.42 -19.82
N VAL A 110 5.28 20.21 -19.34
CA VAL A 110 5.60 19.41 -18.15
C VAL A 110 6.13 20.32 -17.05
N LYS A 111 5.52 20.26 -15.86
CA LYS A 111 5.97 21.04 -14.70
C LYS A 111 7.14 20.33 -14.00
N VAL A 112 8.25 21.03 -13.87
CA VAL A 112 9.47 20.58 -13.18
C VAL A 112 9.89 21.63 -12.15
N MET A 113 10.76 21.23 -11.22
CA MET A 113 11.42 22.12 -10.29
C MET A 113 12.81 22.46 -10.81
N ASN A 114 13.28 23.68 -10.56
CA ASN A 114 14.68 24.05 -10.83
C ASN A 114 15.70 23.11 -10.15
N THR A 115 15.31 22.47 -9.05
CA THR A 115 16.10 21.54 -8.25
C THR A 115 16.02 20.09 -8.71
N ASP A 116 15.14 19.75 -9.65
CA ASP A 116 15.05 18.38 -10.16
C ASP A 116 16.35 18.00 -10.89
N THR A 117 16.84 16.79 -10.64
CA THR A 117 17.88 16.14 -11.43
C THR A 117 17.37 15.79 -12.83
N ILE A 118 18.26 15.47 -13.76
CA ILE A 118 17.86 15.08 -15.12
C ILE A 118 17.07 13.77 -15.11
N CYS A 119 17.42 12.80 -14.26
CA CYS A 119 16.61 11.59 -14.09
C CYS A 119 15.18 11.91 -13.62
N GLN A 120 15.02 12.75 -12.59
CA GLN A 120 13.69 13.16 -12.10
C GLN A 120 12.87 13.91 -13.16
N VAL A 121 13.52 14.72 -13.99
CA VAL A 121 12.85 15.36 -15.14
C VAL A 121 12.36 14.32 -16.13
N LYS A 122 13.19 13.32 -16.48
CA LYS A 122 12.79 12.22 -17.38
C LYS A 122 11.59 11.47 -16.81
N GLU A 123 11.59 11.12 -15.53
CA GLU A 123 10.46 10.46 -14.85
C GLU A 123 9.17 11.29 -14.94
N LYS A 124 9.24 12.60 -14.68
CA LYS A 124 8.07 13.51 -14.80
C LYS A 124 7.56 13.61 -16.24
N ILE A 125 8.46 13.57 -17.22
CA ILE A 125 8.08 13.55 -18.63
C ILE A 125 7.40 12.24 -18.99
N ILE A 126 8.00 11.09 -18.64
CA ILE A 126 7.42 9.78 -18.90
C ILE A 126 6.03 9.70 -18.27
N GLU A 127 5.87 10.15 -17.02
CA GLU A 127 4.57 10.24 -16.38
C GLU A 127 3.57 11.09 -17.17
N ALA A 128 3.98 12.26 -17.65
CA ALA A 128 3.08 13.15 -18.38
C ALA A 128 2.57 12.54 -19.71
N PHE A 129 3.41 11.76 -20.42
CA PHE A 129 3.07 11.12 -21.69
C PHE A 129 2.38 9.76 -21.53
N TYR A 130 2.72 8.99 -20.48
CA TYR A 130 2.25 7.62 -20.28
C TYR A 130 1.21 7.47 -19.16
N LYS A 131 0.74 8.57 -18.53
CA LYS A 131 -0.24 8.57 -17.42
C LYS A 131 -1.50 7.72 -17.61
N ASN A 132 -1.90 7.44 -18.86
CA ASN A 132 -3.10 6.66 -19.19
C ASN A 132 -2.79 5.18 -19.49
N LEU A 133 -1.53 4.75 -19.33
CA LEU A 133 -1.08 3.38 -19.53
C LEU A 133 -0.64 2.75 -18.20
N PRO A 134 -0.74 1.43 -18.05
CA PRO A 134 -0.20 0.70 -16.88
C PRO A 134 1.30 0.95 -16.73
N PHE A 135 1.80 1.05 -15.49
CA PHE A 135 3.21 1.37 -15.24
C PHE A 135 4.17 0.36 -15.87
N SER A 136 3.80 -0.93 -15.92
CA SER A 136 4.58 -1.98 -16.58
C SER A 136 4.89 -1.74 -18.07
N GLN A 137 4.18 -0.82 -18.73
CA GLN A 137 4.38 -0.45 -20.13
C GLN A 137 5.24 0.81 -20.31
N TRP A 138 5.62 1.48 -19.21
CA TRP A 138 6.36 2.73 -19.29
C TRP A 138 7.84 2.45 -19.61
N PRO A 139 8.49 3.28 -20.45
CA PRO A 139 9.94 3.23 -20.58
C PRO A 139 10.59 3.63 -19.25
N ARG A 140 11.79 3.12 -18.96
CA ARG A 140 12.54 3.58 -17.80
C ARG A 140 13.27 4.88 -18.11
N ALA A 141 13.59 5.66 -17.07
CA ALA A 141 14.36 6.90 -17.22
C ALA A 141 15.76 6.67 -17.84
N GLU A 142 16.33 5.48 -17.65
CA GLU A 142 17.60 5.05 -18.26
C GLU A 142 17.50 4.79 -19.76
N ASP A 143 16.31 4.46 -20.27
CA ASP A 143 16.07 4.11 -21.69
C ASP A 143 15.79 5.34 -22.57
N VAL A 144 15.65 6.52 -21.96
CA VAL A 144 15.33 7.77 -22.65
C VAL A 144 16.47 8.76 -22.53
N ASP A 145 16.79 9.46 -23.62
CA ASP A 145 17.74 10.56 -23.65
C ASP A 145 16.99 11.89 -23.67
N LEU A 146 17.46 12.87 -22.90
CA LEU A 146 16.85 14.19 -22.80
C LEU A 146 17.73 15.22 -23.50
N GLU A 147 17.23 15.85 -24.55
CA GLU A 147 17.97 16.82 -25.36
C GLU A 147 17.31 18.21 -25.25
N TRP A 148 18.07 19.22 -24.82
CA TRP A 148 17.59 20.59 -24.74
C TRP A 148 18.00 21.39 -25.97
N PHE A 149 17.07 22.21 -26.48
CA PHE A 149 17.30 23.06 -27.65
C PHE A 149 17.33 24.53 -27.22
N ASP A 150 18.42 25.22 -27.56
CA ASP A 150 18.53 26.66 -27.36
C ASP A 150 17.78 27.44 -28.46
N SER A 151 17.67 28.76 -28.28
CA SER A 151 17.00 29.64 -29.23
C SER A 151 17.71 29.75 -30.59
N GLY A 152 18.95 29.29 -30.68
CA GLY A 152 19.84 29.37 -31.84
C GLY A 152 19.92 28.08 -32.68
N SER A 153 19.07 27.08 -32.39
CA SER A 153 19.08 25.74 -33.02
C SER A 153 20.25 24.83 -32.59
N ASN A 154 20.99 25.17 -31.53
CA ASN A 154 21.93 24.23 -30.92
C ASN A 154 21.16 23.30 -29.99
N SER A 155 21.58 22.04 -29.97
CA SER A 155 21.06 21.04 -29.04
C SER A 155 22.14 20.56 -28.07
N LYS A 156 21.73 20.25 -26.84
CA LYS A 156 22.61 19.70 -25.81
C LYS A 156 21.93 18.51 -25.15
N LEU A 157 22.62 17.37 -25.14
CA LEU A 157 22.21 16.20 -24.35
C LEU A 157 22.38 16.51 -22.86
N LEU A 158 21.30 16.36 -22.09
CA LEU A 158 21.28 16.56 -20.66
C LEU A 158 21.50 15.23 -19.94
N GLN A 159 22.42 15.23 -18.98
CA GLN A 159 22.74 14.07 -18.14
C GLN A 159 22.91 14.49 -16.70
N ASP A 160 22.66 13.57 -15.76
CA ASP A 160 22.88 13.80 -14.33
C ASP A 160 24.34 14.05 -14.00
N LEU A 161 25.27 13.46 -14.74
CA LEU A 161 26.69 13.71 -14.65
C LEU A 161 27.29 13.87 -16.03
N ASP A 162 27.98 14.98 -16.27
CA ASP A 162 28.70 15.25 -17.50
C ASP A 162 30.03 15.99 -17.18
N ASN A 163 30.71 16.46 -18.22
CA ASN A 163 31.95 17.23 -18.07
C ASN A 163 31.74 18.63 -17.44
N SER A 164 30.49 19.10 -17.35
CA SER A 164 30.13 20.37 -16.75
C SER A 164 29.72 20.24 -15.28
N SER A 165 29.60 19.02 -14.74
CA SER A 165 29.20 18.77 -13.35
C SER A 165 30.13 19.42 -12.33
N LEU A 166 29.51 20.12 -11.38
CA LEU A 166 30.22 20.82 -10.31
C LEU A 166 30.75 19.83 -9.26
N MET A 167 31.91 20.17 -8.68
CA MET A 167 32.48 19.49 -7.53
C MET A 167 32.18 20.29 -6.26
N GLU A 168 31.64 19.64 -5.24
CA GLU A 168 31.34 20.21 -3.93
C GLU A 168 31.92 19.26 -2.86
N ASP A 169 32.86 19.77 -2.04
CA ASP A 169 33.59 18.99 -1.02
C ASP A 169 34.17 17.65 -1.52
N GLY A 170 34.75 17.67 -2.73
CA GLY A 170 35.35 16.49 -3.34
C GLY A 170 34.36 15.47 -3.91
N ARG A 171 33.05 15.80 -3.96
CA ARG A 171 32.00 14.97 -4.54
C ARG A 171 31.42 15.65 -5.78
N LYS A 172 31.08 14.86 -6.81
CA LYS A 172 30.33 15.38 -7.96
C LYS A 172 28.88 15.63 -7.56
N LYS A 173 28.38 16.83 -7.87
CA LYS A 173 26.98 17.19 -7.72
C LYS A 173 26.19 16.74 -8.95
N LEU A 174 25.02 16.14 -8.73
CA LEU A 174 24.12 15.79 -9.82
C LEU A 174 23.63 17.08 -10.50
N ASN A 175 23.66 17.09 -11.82
CA ASN A 175 23.20 18.19 -12.63
C ASN A 175 21.67 18.31 -12.52
N THR A 176 21.20 19.54 -12.35
CA THR A 176 19.77 19.84 -12.20
C THR A 176 19.27 20.71 -13.35
N VAL A 177 17.96 20.96 -13.39
CA VAL A 177 17.41 21.91 -14.36
C VAL A 177 18.03 23.31 -14.21
N PHE A 178 18.33 23.72 -12.98
CA PHE A 178 19.03 24.98 -12.69
C PHE A 178 20.46 24.99 -13.24
N HIS A 179 21.19 23.87 -13.14
CA HIS A 179 22.56 23.75 -13.66
C HIS A 179 22.65 24.11 -15.14
N TYR A 180 21.73 23.56 -15.95
CA TYR A 180 21.68 23.81 -17.39
C TYR A 180 20.91 25.08 -17.79
N LYS A 181 20.28 25.78 -16.83
CA LYS A 181 19.44 26.98 -17.08
C LYS A 181 18.36 26.74 -18.14
N VAL A 182 17.71 25.57 -18.10
CA VAL A 182 16.68 25.19 -19.09
C VAL A 182 15.48 26.15 -19.00
N CYS A 183 15.13 26.83 -20.09
CA CYS A 183 14.14 27.91 -20.07
C CYS A 183 13.06 27.86 -21.17
N ALA A 184 13.07 26.90 -22.10
CA ALA A 184 12.15 26.93 -23.25
C ALA A 184 11.62 25.57 -23.72
N ARG A 185 12.34 24.91 -24.62
CA ARG A 185 11.90 23.70 -25.33
C ARG A 185 12.88 22.56 -25.10
N VAL A 186 12.34 21.41 -24.75
CA VAL A 186 13.11 20.20 -24.49
C VAL A 186 12.54 19.12 -25.39
N PHE A 187 13.41 18.33 -26.02
CA PHE A 187 13.05 17.22 -26.86
C PHE A 187 13.51 15.93 -26.18
N VAL A 188 12.65 14.92 -26.14
CA VAL A 188 13.02 13.59 -25.65
C VAL A 188 13.23 12.67 -26.83
N ARG A 189 14.43 12.10 -26.89
CA ARG A 189 14.76 11.00 -27.80
C ARG A 189 14.63 9.69 -27.04
N THR A 190 13.80 8.80 -27.56
CA THR A 190 13.82 7.41 -27.13
C THR A 190 15.02 6.73 -27.78
N ARG A 191 15.81 5.98 -27.01
CA ARG A 191 16.66 4.96 -27.64
C ARG A 191 15.70 3.90 -28.15
N VAL A 192 15.65 3.68 -29.46
CA VAL A 192 14.84 2.60 -30.02
C VAL A 192 15.43 1.28 -29.53
N CYS A 193 14.85 0.71 -28.47
CA CYS A 193 15.06 -0.66 -28.05
C CYS A 193 13.72 -1.37 -27.96
N VAL A 194 13.12 -1.65 -29.12
CA VAL A 194 12.21 -2.81 -29.23
C VAL A 194 13.11 -4.05 -29.19
N ARG A 195 13.39 -4.56 -28.00
CA ARG A 195 13.76 -5.96 -27.77
C ARG A 195 13.33 -6.35 -26.36
N VAL A 196 12.12 -6.89 -26.28
CA VAL A 196 11.70 -7.76 -25.18
C VAL A 196 12.57 -9.02 -25.27
N LEU A 197 13.50 -9.19 -24.34
CA LEU A 197 14.00 -10.50 -23.92
C LEU A 197 14.29 -10.46 -22.40
N PRO A 198 14.08 -11.58 -21.69
CA PRO A 198 13.94 -11.60 -20.23
C PRO A 198 15.28 -11.81 -19.51
N HIS A 199 15.26 -11.42 -18.23
CA HIS A 199 16.26 -11.66 -17.17
C HIS A 199 17.58 -10.90 -17.27
N ASP A 200 17.84 -10.07 -16.24
CA ASP A 200 18.99 -10.25 -15.35
C ASP A 200 18.74 -9.59 -13.99
N GLU A 201 19.32 -10.18 -12.95
CA GLU A 201 19.05 -9.94 -11.51
C GLU A 201 19.38 -8.53 -11.01
N PRO A 202 18.69 -8.04 -9.95
CA PRO A 202 19.03 -6.77 -9.32
C PRO A 202 20.31 -6.88 -8.47
N ILE A 203 21.25 -5.97 -8.71
CA ILE A 203 22.42 -5.75 -7.86
C ILE A 203 21.95 -5.09 -6.55
N GLU A 204 21.96 -5.83 -5.45
CA GLU A 204 21.75 -5.29 -4.11
C GLU A 204 22.92 -4.37 -3.71
N SER A 205 22.67 -3.06 -3.61
CA SER A 205 23.53 -2.15 -2.84
C SER A 205 22.93 -1.88 -1.46
N LYS A 206 23.13 -2.82 -0.52
CA LYS A 206 22.87 -2.57 0.91
C LYS A 206 24.01 -1.75 1.51
N ARG A 207 23.72 -0.49 1.87
CA ARG A 207 24.44 0.23 2.95
C ARG A 207 23.46 0.97 3.84
N SER A 208 22.85 0.24 4.76
CA SER A 208 22.11 0.81 5.89
C SER A 208 23.08 1.32 6.95
N HIS A 209 23.37 2.63 6.94
CA HIS A 209 23.93 3.31 8.11
C HIS A 209 22.80 3.64 9.08
N ARG A 210 22.64 2.81 10.13
CA ARG A 210 21.78 3.13 11.28
C ARG A 210 22.44 4.25 12.09
N HIS A 211 22.05 5.49 11.84
CA HIS A 211 22.26 6.56 12.81
C HIS A 211 21.06 6.60 13.77
N SER A 212 21.28 6.08 14.98
CA SER A 212 20.42 6.31 16.14
C SER A 212 20.44 7.81 16.48
N HIS A 213 19.45 8.55 16.01
CA HIS A 213 19.26 9.93 16.42
C HIS A 213 18.31 10.00 17.61
N ARG A 214 18.83 10.49 18.74
CA ARG A 214 18.03 11.03 19.86
C ARG A 214 17.01 12.01 19.29
N LYS A 215 15.72 11.78 19.58
CA LYS A 215 14.60 12.65 19.21
C LYS A 215 14.86 14.07 19.72
N LYS A 216 15.15 15.00 18.81
CA LYS A 216 15.10 16.44 19.06
C LYS A 216 13.73 16.94 18.60
N VAL A 217 13.11 17.81 19.39
CA VAL A 217 11.83 18.47 19.07
C VAL A 217 11.89 19.02 17.64
N LEU A 218 10.91 18.65 16.82
CA LEU A 218 10.86 19.05 15.41
C LEU A 218 10.73 20.59 15.31
N PRO A 219 11.63 21.27 14.57
CA PRO A 219 11.45 22.69 14.30
C PRO A 219 10.10 22.99 13.64
N GLU A 220 9.45 24.08 14.07
CA GLU A 220 8.06 24.44 13.74
C GLU A 220 7.80 24.48 12.22
N ILE A 221 8.75 24.98 11.43
CA ILE A 221 8.67 25.05 9.96
C ILE A 221 8.48 23.69 9.28
N TYR A 222 8.99 22.61 9.87
CA TYR A 222 8.87 21.25 9.35
C TYR A 222 7.51 20.65 9.68
N LEU A 223 6.95 20.99 10.85
CA LEU A 223 5.60 20.59 11.22
C LEU A 223 4.57 21.19 10.26
N THR A 224 4.76 22.46 9.86
CA THR A 224 3.88 23.12 8.87
C THR A 224 3.86 22.38 7.53
N ARG A 225 4.98 21.81 7.08
CA ARG A 225 5.06 21.03 5.83
C ARG A 225 4.28 19.72 5.92
N LEU A 226 4.40 19.02 7.05
CA LEU A 226 3.63 17.80 7.33
C LEU A 226 2.13 18.11 7.38
N LEU A 227 1.74 19.17 8.11
CA LEU A 227 0.34 19.60 8.23
C LEU A 227 -0.25 20.08 6.90
N SER A 228 0.52 20.80 6.08
CA SER A 228 0.09 21.23 4.75
C SER A 228 -0.12 20.03 3.81
N THR A 229 0.77 19.04 3.88
CA THR A 229 0.63 17.80 3.09
C THR A 229 -0.59 17.01 3.55
N LYS A 230 -0.77 16.83 4.87
CA LYS A 230 -1.99 16.23 5.45
C LYS A 230 -3.24 16.94 4.98
N GLY A 231 -3.30 18.27 5.10
CA GLY A 231 -4.48 19.06 4.71
C GLY A 231 -4.84 18.90 3.22
N THR A 232 -3.83 18.78 2.35
CA THR A 232 -4.06 18.54 0.90
C THR A 232 -4.66 17.15 0.63
N LEU A 233 -4.24 16.14 1.39
CA LEU A 233 -4.65 14.75 1.20
C LEU A 233 -5.91 14.37 1.97
N GLN A 234 -6.37 15.23 2.88
CA GLN A 234 -7.42 14.91 3.86
C GLN A 234 -8.70 14.42 3.20
N LYS A 235 -9.20 15.11 2.17
CA LYS A 235 -10.44 14.71 1.47
C LYS A 235 -10.31 13.32 0.83
N PHE A 236 -9.21 13.04 0.13
CA PHE A 236 -8.97 11.74 -0.49
C PHE A 236 -8.88 10.62 0.54
N LEU A 237 -8.29 10.91 1.71
CA LEU A 237 -8.23 9.97 2.82
C LEU A 237 -9.62 9.71 3.42
N ASP A 238 -10.42 10.75 3.63
CA ASP A 238 -11.77 10.64 4.16
C ASP A 238 -12.68 9.86 3.21
N ASP A 239 -12.59 10.13 1.91
CA ASP A 239 -13.31 9.41 0.85
C ASP A 239 -12.92 7.92 0.82
N LEU A 240 -11.62 7.61 0.97
CA LEU A 240 -11.14 6.24 1.05
C LEU A 240 -11.62 5.50 2.30
N PHE A 241 -11.48 6.12 3.48
CA PHE A 241 -11.95 5.51 4.73
C PHE A 241 -13.46 5.34 4.74
N GLN A 242 -14.20 6.28 4.15
CA GLN A 242 -15.63 6.14 3.94
C GLN A 242 -15.93 4.95 3.03
N ALA A 243 -15.24 4.79 1.90
CA ALA A 243 -15.44 3.65 1.01
C ALA A 243 -15.12 2.30 1.68
N ILE A 244 -14.10 2.25 2.56
CA ILE A 244 -13.74 1.04 3.29
C ILE A 244 -14.76 0.70 4.39
N LEU A 245 -15.28 1.71 5.11
CA LEU A 245 -16.10 1.57 6.32
C LEU A 245 -17.59 1.89 6.07
N CYS A 246 -18.08 1.66 4.85
CA CYS A 246 -19.48 1.87 4.48
C CYS A 246 -20.05 0.58 3.87
N ILE A 247 -21.37 0.44 3.93
CA ILE A 247 -22.11 -0.66 3.32
C ILE A 247 -22.96 -0.07 2.18
N PRO A 248 -22.62 -0.35 0.91
CA PRO A 248 -23.48 0.04 -0.20
C PRO A 248 -24.84 -0.67 -0.11
N ALA A 249 -25.92 0.09 -0.29
CA ALA A 249 -27.29 -0.45 -0.18
C ALA A 249 -27.61 -1.50 -1.25
N ASP A 250 -26.99 -1.38 -2.43
CA ASP A 250 -27.18 -2.29 -3.56
C ASP A 250 -26.26 -3.53 -3.51
N ARG A 251 -25.16 -3.47 -2.74
CA ARG A 251 -24.13 -4.52 -2.67
C ARG A 251 -23.59 -4.69 -1.25
N PRO A 252 -24.38 -5.29 -0.34
CA PRO A 252 -23.92 -5.56 1.01
C PRO A 252 -22.76 -6.57 1.02
N PRO A 253 -21.76 -6.44 1.93
CA PRO A 253 -20.61 -7.32 1.99
C PRO A 253 -20.97 -8.65 2.67
N LEU A 254 -21.60 -9.55 1.90
CA LEU A 254 -22.12 -10.84 2.38
C LEU A 254 -21.09 -11.68 3.13
N ALA A 255 -19.85 -11.74 2.63
CA ALA A 255 -18.78 -12.50 3.26
C ALA A 255 -18.35 -11.92 4.62
N ILE A 256 -18.39 -10.59 4.78
CA ILE A 256 -18.08 -9.95 6.06
C ILE A 256 -19.18 -10.23 7.06
N LYS A 257 -20.45 -10.08 6.66
CA LYS A 257 -21.60 -10.43 7.49
C LYS A 257 -21.52 -11.88 7.96
N TYR A 258 -21.38 -12.82 7.02
CA TYR A 258 -21.27 -14.24 7.32
C TYR A 258 -20.12 -14.56 8.28
N PHE A 259 -18.95 -13.93 8.09
CA PHE A 259 -17.80 -14.16 8.96
C PHE A 259 -17.94 -13.52 10.33
N PHE A 260 -18.53 -12.32 10.43
CA PHE A 260 -18.75 -11.65 11.71
C PHE A 260 -19.82 -12.37 12.54
N ASP A 261 -20.91 -12.83 11.92
CA ASP A 261 -21.90 -13.69 12.58
C ASP A 261 -21.25 -14.98 13.10
N PHE A 262 -20.34 -15.59 12.32
CA PHE A 262 -19.57 -16.75 12.78
C PHE A 262 -18.72 -16.41 14.01
N LEU A 263 -18.04 -15.26 14.05
CA LEU A 263 -17.24 -14.85 15.22
C LEU A 263 -18.11 -14.65 16.47
N GLU A 264 -19.28 -14.05 16.32
CA GLU A 264 -20.26 -13.84 17.39
C GLU A 264 -20.79 -15.18 17.91
N GLU A 265 -21.21 -16.08 17.02
CA GLU A 265 -21.65 -17.44 17.37
C GLU A 265 -20.57 -18.22 18.14
N GLN A 266 -19.29 -18.11 17.70
CA GLN A 266 -18.18 -18.77 18.38
C GLN A 266 -17.86 -18.16 19.75
N ALA A 267 -18.08 -16.86 19.94
CA ALA A 267 -17.94 -16.19 21.23
C ALA A 267 -19.05 -16.61 22.19
N ASP A 268 -20.31 -16.63 21.72
CA ASP A 268 -21.49 -17.05 22.48
C ASP A 268 -21.36 -18.49 22.98
N LYS A 269 -20.94 -19.42 22.10
CA LYS A 269 -20.69 -20.83 22.44
C LYS A 269 -19.66 -21.02 23.56
N ARG A 270 -18.82 -20.01 23.82
CA ARG A 270 -17.75 -20.04 24.82
C ARG A 270 -18.02 -19.09 25.99
N GLY A 271 -19.21 -18.49 26.06
CA GLY A 271 -19.58 -17.55 27.11
C GLY A 271 -18.74 -16.27 27.12
N ILE A 272 -18.18 -15.86 25.98
CA ILE A 272 -17.40 -14.62 25.86
C ILE A 272 -18.38 -13.47 25.67
N THR A 273 -18.70 -12.78 26.77
CA THR A 273 -19.68 -11.68 26.79
C THR A 273 -19.07 -10.29 26.68
N ASP A 274 -17.73 -10.18 26.72
CA ASP A 274 -17.01 -8.90 26.64
C ASP A 274 -17.04 -8.31 25.22
N PRO A 275 -17.74 -7.18 24.98
CA PRO A 275 -17.85 -6.58 23.65
C PRO A 275 -16.50 -6.15 23.05
N ASP A 276 -15.53 -5.78 23.91
CA ASP A 276 -14.19 -5.42 23.46
C ASP A 276 -13.49 -6.61 22.80
N THR A 277 -13.71 -7.81 23.30
CA THR A 277 -13.12 -9.03 22.75
C THR A 277 -13.64 -9.28 21.34
N LEU A 278 -14.95 -9.15 21.12
CA LEU A 278 -15.56 -9.27 19.79
C LEU A 278 -15.08 -8.19 18.82
N HIS A 279 -14.99 -6.94 19.28
CA HIS A 279 -14.43 -5.85 18.49
C HIS A 279 -12.99 -6.15 18.06
N ILE A 280 -12.17 -6.70 18.96
CA ILE A 280 -10.79 -7.10 18.65
C ILE A 280 -10.77 -8.24 17.63
N TRP A 281 -11.63 -9.25 17.74
CA TRP A 281 -11.70 -10.35 16.77
C TRP A 281 -12.09 -9.86 15.37
N LYS A 282 -13.10 -8.99 15.26
CA LYS A 282 -13.50 -8.33 14.00
C LYS A 282 -12.36 -7.52 13.41
N THR A 283 -11.68 -6.73 14.24
CA THR A 283 -10.54 -5.88 13.84
C THR A 283 -9.34 -6.69 13.36
N ASN A 284 -8.98 -7.74 14.09
CA ASN A 284 -7.86 -8.63 13.80
C ASN A 284 -8.13 -9.54 12.59
N SER A 285 -9.39 -9.77 12.22
CA SER A 285 -9.75 -10.66 11.10
C SER A 285 -9.87 -9.95 9.77
N LEU A 286 -10.39 -8.71 9.75
CA LEU A 286 -10.64 -7.96 8.52
C LEU A 286 -9.78 -6.69 8.39
N PRO A 287 -9.99 -5.58 9.15
CA PRO A 287 -9.20 -4.35 8.98
C PRO A 287 -7.69 -4.56 9.01
N LEU A 288 -7.15 -5.26 10.01
CA LEU A 288 -5.70 -5.40 10.16
C LEU A 288 -5.07 -6.40 9.19
N ARG A 289 -5.83 -7.42 8.77
CA ARG A 289 -5.31 -8.49 7.89
C ARG A 289 -5.46 -8.18 6.41
N PHE A 290 -6.58 -7.59 6.03
CA PHE A 290 -6.91 -7.31 4.65
C PHE A 290 -6.66 -5.83 4.34
N TRP A 291 -7.40 -4.91 4.97
CA TRP A 291 -7.37 -3.50 4.59
C TRP A 291 -6.02 -2.82 4.81
N VAL A 292 -5.40 -3.00 5.98
CA VAL A 292 -4.04 -2.48 6.22
C VAL A 292 -3.04 -3.04 5.21
N ASN A 293 -3.18 -4.31 4.82
CA ASN A 293 -2.28 -4.92 3.84
C ASN A 293 -2.47 -4.31 2.44
N ILE A 294 -3.71 -4.06 2.02
CA ILE A 294 -4.03 -3.36 0.76
C ILE A 294 -3.53 -1.92 0.78
N LEU A 295 -3.81 -1.17 1.86
CA LEU A 295 -3.36 0.23 2.03
C LEU A 295 -1.83 0.36 1.93
N LYS A 296 -1.09 -0.59 2.51
CA LYS A 296 0.36 -0.61 2.46
C LYS A 296 0.92 -1.17 1.15
N ASN A 297 0.17 -1.98 0.42
CA ASN A 297 0.65 -2.66 -0.79
C ASN A 297 -0.28 -2.41 -1.98
N PRO A 298 -0.38 -1.16 -2.46
CA PRO A 298 -1.22 -0.81 -3.60
C PRO A 298 -0.86 -1.57 -4.89
N GLN A 299 0.39 -2.04 -5.03
CA GLN A 299 0.84 -2.86 -6.16
C GLN A 299 0.17 -4.25 -6.23
N PHE A 300 -0.54 -4.67 -5.18
CA PHE A 300 -1.41 -5.86 -5.25
C PHE A 300 -2.69 -5.60 -6.04
N VAL A 301 -3.07 -4.34 -6.21
CA VAL A 301 -4.35 -3.93 -6.82
C VAL A 301 -4.12 -3.25 -8.15
N PHE A 302 -3.09 -2.41 -8.24
CA PHE A 302 -2.81 -1.57 -9.39
C PHE A 302 -1.43 -1.86 -9.99
N ASP A 303 -1.33 -1.70 -11.30
CA ASP A 303 -0.05 -1.69 -12.02
C ASP A 303 0.56 -0.28 -11.93
N ILE A 304 1.24 -0.03 -10.80
CA ILE A 304 1.85 1.24 -10.45
C ILE A 304 3.28 1.05 -9.97
N ASP A 305 4.07 2.12 -10.07
CA ASP A 305 5.33 2.23 -9.36
C ASP A 305 5.09 2.62 -7.89
N LYS A 306 5.51 1.75 -6.97
CA LYS A 306 5.48 2.05 -5.55
C LYS A 306 6.90 2.43 -5.09
N THR A 307 7.14 3.73 -5.01
CA THR A 307 8.38 4.27 -4.44
C THR A 307 8.45 4.05 -2.93
N ASP A 308 9.67 3.97 -2.38
CA ASP A 308 9.89 3.89 -0.93
C ASP A 308 9.31 5.10 -0.17
N HIS A 309 9.32 6.29 -0.79
CA HIS A 309 8.71 7.48 -0.19
C HIS A 309 7.18 7.35 -0.11
N MET A 310 6.55 6.81 -1.16
CA MET A 310 5.13 6.52 -1.12
C MET A 310 4.81 5.48 -0.05
N ASP A 311 5.60 4.41 0.08
CA ASP A 311 5.44 3.42 1.15
C ASP A 311 5.48 4.05 2.55
N ALA A 312 6.39 5.00 2.76
CA ALA A 312 6.52 5.71 4.02
C ALA A 312 5.30 6.59 4.34
N CYS A 313 4.69 7.23 3.33
CA CYS A 313 3.44 7.98 3.49
C CYS A 313 2.25 7.05 3.74
N LEU A 314 2.13 5.95 2.98
CA LEU A 314 1.08 4.95 3.16
C LEU A 314 1.17 4.26 4.52
N SER A 315 2.37 4.09 5.07
CA SER A 315 2.55 3.58 6.44
C SER A 315 2.00 4.53 7.50
N VAL A 316 2.06 5.85 7.30
CA VAL A 316 1.41 6.83 8.20
C VAL A 316 -0.11 6.73 8.11
N ILE A 317 -0.66 6.67 6.90
CA ILE A 317 -2.09 6.52 6.64
C ILE A 317 -2.63 5.19 7.21
N ALA A 318 -1.93 4.09 6.97
CA ALA A 318 -2.29 2.78 7.51
C ALA A 318 -2.24 2.78 9.04
N GLN A 319 -1.28 3.47 9.66
CA GLN A 319 -1.26 3.61 11.12
C GLN A 319 -2.47 4.39 11.64
N ALA A 320 -2.90 5.47 10.96
CA ALA A 320 -4.11 6.19 11.33
C ALA A 320 -5.37 5.30 11.22
N PHE A 321 -5.45 4.43 10.20
CA PHE A 321 -6.51 3.44 10.07
C PHE A 321 -6.49 2.40 11.20
N ILE A 322 -5.30 1.92 11.59
CA ILE A 322 -5.12 1.01 12.73
C ILE A 322 -5.59 1.67 14.03
N ASP A 323 -5.19 2.92 14.26
CA ASP A 323 -5.57 3.68 15.45
C ASP A 323 -7.09 3.95 15.49
N ALA A 324 -7.73 4.14 14.32
CA ALA A 324 -9.19 4.23 14.20
C ALA A 324 -9.92 2.92 14.55
N CYS A 325 -9.30 1.77 14.32
CA CYS A 325 -9.87 0.48 14.71
C CYS A 325 -9.60 0.11 16.18
N SER A 326 -8.79 0.89 16.89
CA SER A 326 -8.46 0.64 18.30
C SER A 326 -9.59 1.05 19.25
N ILE A 327 -9.84 0.22 20.27
CA ILE A 327 -10.77 0.55 21.36
C ILE A 327 -10.15 1.62 22.26
N SER A 328 -8.90 1.42 22.68
CA SER A 328 -8.20 2.30 23.62
C SER A 328 -8.00 3.69 23.05
N ASP A 329 -8.21 4.71 23.89
CA ASP A 329 -7.95 6.10 23.54
C ASP A 329 -6.49 6.36 23.22
N LEU A 330 -6.28 7.30 22.30
CA LEU A 330 -4.95 7.65 21.84
C LEU A 330 -4.24 8.44 22.96
N GLN A 331 -3.35 7.77 23.69
CA GLN A 331 -2.53 8.46 24.69
C GLN A 331 -1.41 9.24 23.98
N LEU A 332 -1.56 10.56 23.98
CA LEU A 332 -0.61 11.49 23.39
C LEU A 332 0.16 12.23 24.46
N GLY A 333 1.48 12.18 24.35
CA GLY A 333 2.41 12.96 25.15
C GLY A 333 3.41 13.69 24.26
N LYS A 334 4.32 14.46 24.87
CA LYS A 334 5.38 15.19 24.15
C LYS A 334 6.30 14.28 23.34
N ASP A 335 6.44 13.01 23.74
CA ASP A 335 7.30 12.02 23.10
C ASP A 335 6.59 11.10 22.09
N SER A 336 5.28 11.33 21.88
CA SER A 336 4.49 10.55 20.95
C SER A 336 5.03 10.69 19.52
N PRO A 337 5.07 9.58 18.75
CA PRO A 337 5.50 9.61 17.35
C PRO A 337 4.72 10.65 16.52
N THR A 338 5.41 11.39 15.66
CA THR A 338 4.83 12.48 14.84
C THR A 338 3.68 12.00 13.95
N ASN A 339 3.76 10.77 13.42
CA ASN A 339 2.67 10.17 12.65
C ASN A 339 1.38 9.99 13.47
N LYS A 340 1.46 9.69 14.76
CA LYS A 340 0.30 9.63 15.66
C LYS A 340 -0.27 11.02 15.96
N LEU A 341 0.61 12.01 16.15
CA LEU A 341 0.20 13.40 16.38
C LEU A 341 -0.48 14.00 15.13
N LEU A 342 -0.07 13.59 13.93
CA LEU A 342 -0.53 14.16 12.67
C LEU A 342 -2.04 13.96 12.46
N TYR A 343 -2.57 12.77 12.76
CA TYR A 343 -3.99 12.42 12.58
C TYR A 343 -4.80 12.34 13.88
N ALA A 344 -4.20 12.71 15.01
CA ALA A 344 -4.79 12.62 16.34
C ALA A 344 -6.20 13.23 16.46
N LYS A 345 -6.45 14.35 15.76
CA LYS A 345 -7.73 15.07 15.83
C LYS A 345 -8.85 14.34 15.09
N GLU A 346 -8.52 13.59 14.05
CA GLU A 346 -9.48 12.87 13.20
C GLU A 346 -9.80 11.46 13.75
N ILE A 347 -8.88 10.86 14.52
CA ILE A 347 -9.06 9.50 15.08
C ILE A 347 -10.41 9.30 15.80
N PRO A 348 -10.90 10.20 16.67
CA PRO A 348 -12.18 10.00 17.36
C PRO A 348 -13.37 9.84 16.39
N GLU A 349 -13.40 10.63 15.31
CA GLU A 349 -14.45 10.53 14.30
C GLU A 349 -14.32 9.24 13.48
N TYR A 350 -13.09 8.84 13.12
CA TYR A 350 -12.88 7.55 12.45
C TYR A 350 -13.25 6.36 13.33
N LYS A 351 -12.96 6.40 14.64
CA LYS A 351 -13.40 5.37 15.60
C LYS A 351 -14.93 5.23 15.62
N LYS A 352 -15.65 6.36 15.64
CA LYS A 352 -17.11 6.37 15.58
C LYS A 352 -17.62 5.71 14.29
N ARG A 353 -16.98 5.97 13.15
CA ARG A 353 -17.31 5.30 11.88
C ARG A 353 -17.07 3.80 11.93
N VAL A 354 -15.96 3.33 12.50
CA VAL A 354 -15.69 1.89 12.67
C VAL A 354 -16.77 1.23 13.54
N GLN A 355 -17.13 1.86 14.66
CA GLN A 355 -18.19 1.35 15.54
C GLN A 355 -19.55 1.28 14.82
N CYS A 356 -19.91 2.33 14.08
CA CYS A 356 -21.13 2.35 13.28
C CYS A 356 -21.13 1.28 12.20
N TYR A 357 -20.00 1.08 11.52
CA TYR A 357 -19.84 0.03 10.51
C TYR A 357 -20.05 -1.38 11.11
N TYR A 358 -19.46 -1.67 12.26
CA TYR A 358 -19.66 -2.95 12.94
C TYR A 358 -21.10 -3.15 13.41
N GLN A 359 -21.75 -2.09 13.91
CA GLN A 359 -23.17 -2.14 14.29
C GLN A 359 -24.07 -2.40 13.08
N GLN A 360 -23.84 -1.68 11.96
CA GLN A 360 -24.60 -1.88 10.74
C GLN A 360 -24.49 -3.32 10.21
N ILE A 361 -23.29 -3.92 10.24
CA ILE A 361 -23.11 -5.33 9.86
C ILE A 361 -23.89 -6.24 10.82
N GLN A 362 -23.84 -5.96 12.13
CA GLN A 362 -24.57 -6.76 13.11
C GLN A 362 -26.09 -6.71 12.85
N ASP A 363 -26.62 -5.53 12.54
CA ASP A 363 -28.05 -5.30 12.27
C ASP A 363 -28.53 -5.84 10.92
N MET A 364 -27.62 -6.22 10.01
CA MET A 364 -28.00 -6.89 8.76
C MET A 364 -28.70 -8.22 9.03
N ALA A 365 -29.62 -8.60 8.14
CA ALA A 365 -30.23 -9.92 8.16
C ALA A 365 -29.14 -11.02 8.11
N PRO A 366 -29.25 -12.07 8.95
CA PRO A 366 -28.31 -13.17 8.94
C PRO A 366 -28.37 -13.90 7.59
N LEU A 367 -27.20 -14.31 7.09
CA LEU A 367 -27.11 -15.09 5.86
C LEU A 367 -27.23 -16.58 6.15
N SER A 368 -28.05 -17.28 5.36
CA SER A 368 -28.08 -18.73 5.38
C SER A 368 -26.80 -19.35 4.78
N GLU A 369 -26.47 -20.57 5.18
CA GLU A 369 -25.36 -21.30 4.55
C GLU A 369 -25.58 -21.53 3.05
N GLN A 370 -26.84 -21.69 2.62
CA GLN A 370 -27.17 -21.89 1.20
C GLN A 370 -26.84 -20.64 0.37
N GLU A 371 -27.20 -19.45 0.85
CA GLU A 371 -26.89 -18.18 0.18
C GLU A 371 -25.39 -17.94 0.09
N MET A 372 -24.66 -18.18 1.19
CA MET A 372 -23.22 -18.02 1.20
C MET A 372 -22.51 -19.03 0.28
N ASN A 373 -22.95 -20.29 0.27
CA ASN A 373 -22.42 -21.31 -0.63
C ASN A 373 -22.71 -20.98 -2.10
N ALA A 374 -23.89 -20.44 -2.41
CA ALA A 374 -24.23 -19.97 -3.75
C ALA A 374 -23.32 -18.82 -4.20
N HIS A 375 -23.08 -17.84 -3.32
CA HIS A 375 -22.14 -16.74 -3.57
C HIS A 375 -20.71 -17.26 -3.84
N LEU A 376 -20.20 -18.16 -3.00
CA LEU A 376 -18.86 -18.75 -3.18
C LEU A 376 -18.76 -19.64 -4.43
N ALA A 377 -19.82 -20.35 -4.79
CA ALA A 377 -19.87 -21.16 -6.01
C ALA A 377 -19.80 -20.28 -7.26
N GLU A 378 -20.43 -19.11 -7.23
CA GLU A 378 -20.37 -18.14 -8.31
C GLU A 378 -18.95 -17.58 -8.49
N GLU A 379 -18.28 -17.16 -7.41
CA GLU A 379 -16.87 -16.73 -7.47
C GLU A 379 -15.95 -17.87 -7.94
N SER A 380 -16.18 -19.10 -7.49
CA SER A 380 -15.44 -20.28 -7.95
C SER A 380 -15.62 -20.55 -9.45
N ARG A 381 -16.80 -20.24 -10.00
CA ARG A 381 -17.10 -20.40 -11.43
C ARG A 381 -16.38 -19.35 -12.26
N LYS A 382 -16.37 -18.09 -11.81
CA LYS A 382 -15.70 -16.97 -12.49
C LYS A 382 -14.20 -17.23 -12.66
N HIS A 383 -13.53 -17.74 -11.63
CA HIS A 383 -12.07 -17.88 -11.59
C HIS A 383 -11.56 -19.30 -11.86
N ARG A 384 -12.41 -20.23 -12.35
CA ARG A 384 -12.07 -21.67 -12.50
C ARG A 384 -10.80 -21.94 -13.31
N ASN A 385 -10.57 -21.14 -14.36
CA ASN A 385 -9.50 -21.38 -15.33
C ASN A 385 -8.31 -20.41 -15.17
N GLU A 386 -8.29 -19.60 -14.12
CA GLU A 386 -7.24 -18.60 -13.90
C GLU A 386 -6.00 -19.19 -13.24
N PHE A 387 -6.14 -20.31 -12.51
CA PHE A 387 -5.06 -20.88 -11.69
C PHE A 387 -4.75 -22.33 -12.08
N ASN A 388 -3.46 -22.66 -12.15
CA ASN A 388 -3.00 -24.03 -12.40
C ASN A 388 -3.02 -24.86 -11.11
N THR A 389 -4.11 -25.60 -10.90
CA THR A 389 -4.32 -26.45 -9.71
C THR A 389 -3.35 -27.63 -9.65
N ASN A 390 -2.92 -28.17 -10.79
CA ASN A 390 -1.95 -29.28 -10.84
C ASN A 390 -0.58 -28.88 -10.29
N LEU A 391 -0.12 -27.67 -10.64
CA LEU A 391 1.12 -27.13 -10.08
C LEU A 391 0.99 -26.89 -8.57
N ALA A 392 -0.12 -26.30 -8.11
CA ALA A 392 -0.37 -26.09 -6.69
C ALA A 392 -0.37 -27.40 -5.90
N LEU A 393 -1.02 -28.45 -6.40
CA LEU A 393 -1.02 -29.78 -5.79
C LEU A 393 0.38 -30.40 -5.76
N THR A 394 1.18 -30.18 -6.81
CA THR A 394 2.57 -30.66 -6.85
C THR A 394 3.41 -30.01 -5.76
N GLU A 395 3.27 -28.71 -5.54
CA GLU A 395 3.96 -28.00 -4.45
C GLU A 395 3.48 -28.44 -3.07
N ILE A 396 2.17 -28.64 -2.87
CA ILE A 396 1.61 -29.17 -1.61
C ILE A 396 2.14 -30.58 -1.34
N TYR A 397 2.24 -31.43 -2.36
CA TYR A 397 2.76 -32.79 -2.22
C TYR A 397 4.20 -32.82 -1.68
N LYS A 398 5.03 -31.81 -2.00
CA LYS A 398 6.39 -31.72 -1.43
C LYS A 398 6.36 -31.66 0.10
N TYR A 399 5.41 -30.92 0.70
CA TYR A 399 5.23 -30.88 2.14
C TYR A 399 4.68 -32.19 2.69
N ALA A 400 3.68 -32.78 2.04
CA ALA A 400 3.11 -34.08 2.44
C ALA A 400 4.18 -35.19 2.44
N LYS A 401 5.07 -35.19 1.43
CA LYS A 401 6.21 -36.12 1.36
C LYS A 401 7.24 -35.86 2.46
N ARG A 402 7.59 -34.59 2.72
CA ARG A 402 8.57 -34.19 3.74
C ARG A 402 8.13 -34.57 5.16
N TYR A 403 6.85 -34.44 5.47
CA TYR A 403 6.29 -34.69 6.80
C TYR A 403 5.44 -35.97 6.85
N ARG A 404 5.68 -36.93 5.94
CA ARG A 404 4.87 -38.14 5.78
C ARG A 404 4.70 -38.94 7.07
N ASN A 405 5.76 -39.07 7.86
CA ASN A 405 5.73 -39.85 9.09
C ASN A 405 4.82 -39.18 10.14
N GLN A 406 5.00 -37.88 10.37
CA GLN A 406 4.17 -37.10 11.30
C GLN A 406 2.69 -37.13 10.91
N VAL A 407 2.39 -37.01 9.61
CA VAL A 407 1.01 -37.08 9.10
C VAL A 407 0.41 -38.47 9.29
N ARG A 408 1.18 -39.53 9.06
CA ARG A 408 0.73 -40.92 9.26
C ARG A 408 0.44 -41.21 10.72
N ASP A 409 1.32 -40.78 11.62
CA ASP A 409 1.16 -40.99 13.05
C ASP A 409 -0.06 -40.22 13.59
N MET A 410 -0.34 -39.03 13.04
CA MET A 410 -1.56 -38.27 13.33
C MET A 410 -2.83 -38.93 12.77
N GLN A 411 -2.79 -39.49 11.55
CA GLN A 411 -3.91 -40.28 10.99
C GLN A 411 -4.24 -41.49 11.86
N PHE A 412 -3.21 -42.21 12.33
CA PHE A 412 -3.40 -43.33 13.26
C PHE A 412 -4.09 -42.87 14.54
N PHE A 413 -3.65 -41.76 15.14
CA PHE A 413 -4.27 -41.16 16.32
C PHE A 413 -5.74 -40.75 16.09
N LEU A 414 -6.05 -40.13 14.94
CA LEU A 414 -7.41 -39.72 14.59
C LEU A 414 -8.33 -40.92 14.32
N SER A 415 -7.81 -41.99 13.72
CA SER A 415 -8.53 -43.24 13.50
C SER A 415 -8.86 -43.95 14.82
N VAL A 416 -7.92 -43.97 15.78
CA VAL A 416 -8.13 -44.51 17.13
C VAL A 416 -9.18 -43.69 17.90
N LYS A 417 -9.08 -42.36 17.87
CA LYS A 417 -10.03 -41.46 18.56
C LYS A 417 -11.46 -41.56 18.02
N LYS A 418 -11.62 -41.79 16.71
CA LYS A 418 -12.94 -42.05 16.09
C LYS A 418 -13.55 -43.37 16.57
N LEU A 419 -12.74 -44.40 16.80
CA LEU A 419 -13.20 -45.69 17.32
C LEU A 419 -13.64 -45.57 18.80
N GLU A 420 -12.91 -44.79 19.61
CA GLU A 420 -13.24 -44.54 21.02
C GLU A 420 -14.52 -43.71 21.21
N ASN A 421 -14.76 -42.71 20.36
CA ASN A 421 -15.99 -41.89 20.41
C ASN A 421 -17.23 -42.57 19.78
N SER A 422 -17.08 -43.80 19.25
CA SER A 422 -18.18 -44.59 18.66
C SER A 422 -18.65 -45.72 19.60
N GLN A 423 -18.10 -45.80 20.81
CA GLN A 423 -18.59 -46.60 21.94
C GLN A 423 -19.28 -45.67 22.95
#